data_AF-A0A3E2NJN1-F1
#
_entry.id   AF-A0A3E2NJN1-F1
#
_cell.length_a   1.000
_cell.length_b   1.000
_cell.length_c   1.000
_cell.angle_alpha   90.00
_cell.angle_beta   90.00
_cell.angle_gamma   90.00
#
_symmetry.space_group_name_H-M   'P 1'
#
loop_
_entity.id
_entity.type
_entity.pdbx_description
1 polymer ?
#
loop_
_entity_poly.entity_id
_entity_poly.type
_entity_poly.pdbx_seq_one_letter_code
_entity_poly.pdbx_strand_id
1 'polypeptide(L)'
;MKRAVTTFLKAFTVLCICLLAASCKKENSNPVKSSATTLEGTWLKIDESPGSTITNLQFYGGNQFQMIFVQLDASQQSNTPKYQLNLRGTYRIDGNKLAITISQKIETNGTNTPVVTPSSEKVFENATYNVSDHTLTLNYTTYPADAPVATQAKFRLFMLD
;
A
#
# COMPACT_ATOMS: atom_id res chain seq x y z
N MET A 1 -74.90 42.35 -17.62
CA MET A 1 -75.27 41.37 -16.56
C MET A 1 -74.84 39.98 -17.02
N LYS A 2 -74.05 39.25 -16.21
CA LYS A 2 -73.73 37.79 -16.29
C LYS A 2 -72.85 37.41 -17.51
N ARG A 3 -71.64 36.84 -17.46
CA ARG A 3 -70.89 35.94 -16.54
C ARG A 3 -69.40 36.15 -16.94
N ALA A 4 -68.45 36.58 -16.10
CA ALA A 4 -67.85 35.94 -14.93
C ALA A 4 -67.46 34.46 -15.15
N VAL A 5 -66.18 34.16 -14.90
CA VAL A 5 -65.61 32.83 -14.64
C VAL A 5 -65.28 31.96 -15.88
N THR A 6 -64.23 32.31 -16.65
CA THR A 6 -63.53 31.27 -17.46
C THR A 6 -62.07 31.59 -17.84
N THR A 7 -61.41 32.51 -17.15
CA THR A 7 -60.05 32.97 -17.53
C THR A 7 -58.99 32.71 -16.46
N PHE A 8 -59.24 31.75 -15.55
CA PHE A 8 -58.30 31.41 -14.46
C PHE A 8 -57.73 29.98 -14.56
N LEU A 9 -58.00 29.24 -15.63
CA LEU A 9 -57.64 27.81 -15.75
C LEU A 9 -56.67 27.48 -16.90
N LYS A 10 -56.00 28.46 -17.51
CA LYS A 10 -55.00 28.21 -18.57
C LYS A 10 -53.59 28.70 -18.25
N ALA A 11 -53.42 29.54 -17.23
CA ALA A 11 -52.11 30.06 -16.83
C ALA A 11 -51.36 29.16 -15.84
N PHE A 12 -52.00 28.13 -15.27
CA PHE A 12 -51.38 27.25 -14.27
C PHE A 12 -50.71 26.00 -14.89
N THR A 13 -51.05 25.64 -16.12
CA THR A 13 -50.58 24.39 -16.75
C THR A 13 -49.23 24.53 -17.46
N VAL A 14 -48.77 25.76 -17.75
CA VAL A 14 -47.52 26.00 -18.48
C VAL A 14 -46.31 26.16 -17.53
N LEU A 15 -46.53 26.41 -16.24
CA LEU A 15 -45.45 26.62 -15.26
C LEU A 15 -44.87 25.32 -14.66
N CYS A 16 -45.54 24.17 -14.82
CA CYS A 16 -45.11 22.90 -14.22
C CYS A 16 -44.12 22.06 -15.04
N ILE A 17 -43.77 22.45 -16.27
CA ILE A 17 -42.94 21.60 -17.15
C ILE A 17 -41.43 21.93 -17.06
N CYS A 18 -41.03 23.06 -16.45
CA CYS A 18 -39.62 23.46 -16.38
C CYS A 18 -38.84 22.91 -15.17
N LEU A 19 -39.45 22.13 -14.27
CA LEU A 19 -38.81 21.68 -13.02
C LEU A 19 -38.25 20.24 -13.05
N LEU A 20 -38.33 19.53 -14.17
CA LEU A 20 -37.85 18.14 -14.26
C LEU A 20 -36.43 17.98 -14.85
N ALA A 21 -35.71 19.07 -15.13
CA ALA A 21 -34.39 19.00 -15.78
C ALA A 21 -33.19 19.23 -14.84
N ALA A 22 -33.35 19.17 -13.52
CA ALA A 22 -32.25 19.43 -12.59
C ALA A 22 -32.27 18.52 -11.36
N SER A 23 -32.03 17.21 -11.52
CA SER A 23 -31.26 16.42 -10.55
C SER A 23 -30.96 15.01 -11.09
N CYS A 24 -30.29 14.92 -12.24
CA CYS A 24 -29.37 13.80 -12.42
C CYS A 24 -28.09 14.18 -11.69
N LYS A 25 -28.01 13.90 -10.38
CA LYS A 25 -26.70 13.63 -9.77
C LYS A 25 -26.21 12.35 -10.43
N LYS A 26 -25.55 12.50 -11.56
CA LYS A 26 -24.63 11.49 -12.08
C LYS A 26 -23.58 11.36 -11.00
N GLU A 27 -23.77 10.36 -10.14
CA GLU A 27 -22.73 9.86 -9.26
C GLU A 27 -21.66 9.36 -10.23
N ASN A 28 -20.72 10.25 -10.54
CA ASN A 28 -19.48 9.86 -11.17
C ASN A 28 -18.81 8.97 -10.11
N SER A 29 -19.09 7.68 -10.15
CA SER A 29 -18.10 6.68 -9.85
C SER A 29 -16.97 6.88 -10.86
N ASN A 30 -16.17 7.92 -10.60
CA ASN A 30 -14.79 7.89 -11.02
C ASN A 30 -14.31 6.50 -10.61
N PRO A 31 -13.78 5.67 -11.53
CA PRO A 31 -13.00 4.54 -11.07
C PRO A 31 -11.98 5.16 -10.14
N VAL A 32 -11.99 4.76 -8.87
CA VAL A 32 -10.94 5.10 -7.93
C VAL A 32 -9.69 4.58 -8.61
N LYS A 33 -9.01 5.45 -9.38
CA LYS A 33 -7.61 5.28 -9.69
C LYS A 33 -7.00 5.23 -8.30
N SER A 34 -6.72 4.02 -7.84
CA SER A 34 -5.93 3.75 -6.65
C SER A 34 -4.53 4.25 -6.94
N SER A 35 -4.38 5.57 -7.05
CA SER A 35 -3.08 6.20 -7.04
C SER A 35 -2.64 6.06 -5.61
N ALA A 36 -1.97 4.95 -5.28
CA ALA A 36 -1.30 4.80 -4.00
C ALA A 36 -0.26 5.92 -3.91
N THR A 37 -0.64 7.08 -3.36
CA THR A 37 0.26 8.19 -3.04
C THR A 37 0.83 8.05 -1.64
N THR A 38 0.32 7.09 -0.87
CA THR A 38 0.66 6.84 0.53
C THR A 38 1.63 5.67 0.64
N LEU A 39 2.54 5.74 1.63
CA LEU A 39 3.46 4.64 1.95
C LEU A 39 2.75 3.40 2.49
N GLU A 40 1.61 3.60 3.16
CA GLU A 40 0.78 2.53 3.72
C GLU A 40 0.34 1.55 2.62
N GLY A 41 0.52 0.25 2.88
CA GLY A 41 0.28 -0.81 1.91
C GLY A 41 1.22 -2.01 2.09
N THR A 42 0.97 -3.04 1.29
CA THR A 42 1.85 -4.20 1.14
C THR A 42 2.65 -4.04 -0.16
N TRP A 43 3.97 -4.22 -0.09
CA TRP A 43 4.89 -3.97 -1.19
C TRP A 43 5.78 -5.19 -1.43
N LEU A 44 5.80 -5.71 -2.65
CA LEU A 44 6.58 -6.87 -3.08
C LEU A 44 7.84 -6.43 -3.83
N LYS A 45 9.00 -6.99 -3.53
CA LYS A 45 10.25 -6.62 -4.20
C LYS A 45 10.21 -6.97 -5.70
N ILE A 46 10.69 -6.08 -6.56
CA ILE A 46 10.63 -6.25 -8.03
C ILE A 46 11.80 -7.07 -8.58
N ASP A 47 12.96 -7.05 -7.92
CA ASP A 47 14.22 -7.63 -8.42
C ASP A 47 14.56 -8.97 -7.74
N GLU A 48 13.66 -9.93 -7.80
CA GLU A 48 13.94 -11.31 -7.36
C GLU A 48 14.54 -12.09 -8.53
N SER A 49 15.82 -12.48 -8.42
CA SER A 49 16.37 -13.52 -9.29
C SER A 49 15.49 -14.76 -9.20
N PRO A 50 15.24 -15.50 -10.30
CA PRO A 50 14.29 -16.60 -10.29
C PRO A 50 14.59 -17.61 -9.18
N GLY A 51 13.65 -17.73 -8.24
CA GLY A 51 13.35 -19.01 -7.59
C GLY A 51 13.82 -19.26 -6.16
N SER A 52 14.18 -18.26 -5.33
CA SER A 52 14.60 -18.62 -3.95
C SER A 52 14.26 -17.66 -2.83
N THR A 53 13.80 -16.44 -3.10
CA THR A 53 13.59 -15.47 -2.02
C THR A 53 12.45 -14.52 -2.34
N ILE A 54 11.46 -14.46 -1.46
CA ILE A 54 10.34 -13.51 -1.49
C ILE A 54 10.58 -12.44 -0.40
N THR A 55 10.52 -11.15 -0.75
CA THR A 55 10.59 -10.04 0.21
C THR A 55 9.37 -9.13 0.14
N ASN A 56 8.65 -9.04 1.26
CA ASN A 56 7.46 -8.21 1.41
C ASN A 56 7.68 -7.15 2.49
N LEU A 57 7.28 -5.90 2.20
CA LEU A 57 7.18 -4.83 3.19
C LEU A 57 5.71 -4.49 3.43
N GLN A 58 5.34 -4.25 4.67
CA GLN A 58 4.00 -3.86 5.07
C GLN A 58 4.08 -2.64 5.98
N PHE A 59 3.45 -1.56 5.54
CA PHE A 59 3.29 -0.33 6.30
C PHE A 59 1.81 -0.20 6.66
N TYR A 60 1.51 -0.21 7.95
CA TYR A 60 0.15 -0.07 8.46
C TYR A 60 -0.07 1.32 9.05
N GLY A 61 -1.33 1.77 9.02
CA GLY A 61 -1.75 2.92 9.80
C GLY A 61 -1.36 2.78 11.28
N GLY A 62 -1.06 3.92 11.92
CA GLY A 62 -0.56 3.92 13.30
C GLY A 62 0.93 3.60 13.43
N ASN A 63 1.72 3.83 12.37
CA ASN A 63 3.18 3.73 12.38
C ASN A 63 3.73 2.32 12.59
N GLN A 64 2.96 1.27 12.28
CA GLN A 64 3.42 -0.12 12.44
C GLN A 64 4.06 -0.63 11.15
N PHE A 65 5.12 -1.40 11.31
CA PHE A 65 5.90 -1.95 10.20
C PHE A 65 6.06 -3.46 10.33
N GLN A 66 5.99 -4.16 9.20
CA GLN A 66 6.37 -5.55 9.09
C GLN A 66 7.17 -5.80 7.82
N MET A 67 8.25 -6.59 7.92
CA MET A 67 9.00 -7.11 6.78
C MET A 67 9.03 -8.62 6.86
N ILE A 68 8.70 -9.28 5.75
CA ILE A 68 8.71 -10.73 5.64
C ILE A 68 9.71 -11.12 4.56
N PHE A 69 10.66 -11.95 4.93
CA PHE A 69 11.60 -12.61 4.03
C PHE A 69 11.30 -14.10 4.04
N VAL A 70 11.09 -14.69 2.87
CA VAL A 70 10.87 -16.14 2.73
C VAL A 70 11.91 -16.69 1.77
N GLN A 71 12.74 -17.61 2.24
CA GLN A 71 13.58 -18.42 1.38
C GLN A 71 12.86 -19.71 1.00
N LEU A 72 12.68 -19.97 -0.29
CA LEU A 72 12.05 -21.19 -0.80
C LEU A 72 13.09 -22.30 -0.97
N ASP A 73 12.65 -23.56 -0.83
CA ASP A 73 13.48 -24.72 -1.15
C ASP A 73 13.47 -24.98 -2.67
N ALA A 74 14.51 -24.52 -3.37
CA ALA A 74 14.66 -24.72 -4.81
C ALA A 74 14.89 -26.19 -5.23
N SER A 75 15.16 -27.10 -4.27
CA SER A 75 15.33 -28.53 -4.55
C SER A 75 14.01 -29.30 -4.55
N GLN A 76 12.94 -28.71 -4.02
CA GLN A 76 11.62 -29.30 -3.99
C GLN A 76 10.77 -28.67 -5.10
N GLN A 77 10.01 -29.48 -5.83
CA GLN A 77 9.03 -29.00 -6.82
C GLN A 77 7.86 -28.23 -6.16
N SER A 78 7.83 -28.14 -4.83
CA SER A 78 6.89 -27.36 -4.05
C SER A 78 7.50 -26.02 -3.62
N ASN A 79 6.70 -24.95 -3.64
CA ASN A 79 7.04 -23.63 -3.08
C ASN A 79 7.08 -23.66 -1.54
N THR A 80 7.74 -24.65 -0.95
CA THR A 80 7.82 -24.83 0.50
C THR A 80 8.88 -23.87 1.07
N PRO A 81 8.54 -23.05 2.08
CA PRO A 81 9.52 -22.23 2.79
C PRO A 81 10.58 -23.11 3.47
N LYS A 82 11.85 -22.89 3.12
CA LYS A 82 13.01 -23.44 3.83
C LYS A 82 13.31 -22.61 5.08
N TYR A 83 13.22 -21.28 4.93
CA TYR A 83 13.45 -20.32 6.00
C TYR A 83 12.49 -19.15 5.84
N GLN A 84 12.00 -18.63 6.96
CA GLN A 84 11.21 -17.41 6.99
C GLN A 84 11.68 -16.53 8.14
N LEU A 85 11.90 -15.25 7.84
CA LEU A 85 12.19 -14.20 8.81
C LEU A 85 11.09 -13.15 8.74
N ASN A 86 10.46 -12.88 9.88
CA ASN A 86 9.46 -11.84 10.03
C ASN A 86 9.96 -10.80 11.04
N LEU A 87 10.22 -9.59 10.56
CA LEU A 87 10.64 -8.45 11.34
C LEU A 87 9.42 -7.56 11.61
N ARG A 88 9.08 -7.34 12.87
CA ARG A 88 7.99 -6.44 13.29
C ARG A 88 8.56 -5.25 14.02
N GLY A 89 7.93 -4.10 13.84
CA GLY A 89 8.40 -2.87 14.43
C GLY A 89 7.52 -1.68 14.12
N THR A 90 8.14 -0.51 14.13
CA THR A 90 7.50 0.76 13.85
C THR A 90 8.27 1.55 12.81
N TYR A 91 7.59 2.45 12.11
CA TYR A 91 8.21 3.40 11.20
C TYR A 91 7.87 4.86 11.58
N ARG A 92 8.72 5.79 11.16
CA ARG A 92 8.48 7.23 11.27
C ARG A 92 8.82 7.90 9.95
N ILE A 93 8.00 8.85 9.55
CA ILE A 93 8.19 9.67 8.35
C ILE A 93 8.53 11.10 8.77
N ASP A 94 9.49 11.71 8.09
CA ASP A 94 9.87 13.12 8.23
C ASP A 94 10.19 13.69 6.84
N GLY A 95 9.20 14.33 6.22
CA GLY A 95 9.25 14.65 4.79
C GLY A 95 9.35 13.38 3.96
N ASN A 96 10.42 13.25 3.17
CA ASN A 96 10.72 12.03 2.41
C ASN A 96 11.63 11.04 3.16
N LYS A 97 12.07 11.36 4.39
CA LYS A 97 12.91 10.47 5.20
C LYS A 97 12.06 9.41 5.87
N LEU A 98 12.55 8.18 5.86
CA LEU A 98 11.93 7.02 6.49
C LEU A 98 12.90 6.43 7.51
N ALA A 99 12.42 6.25 8.74
CA ALA A 99 13.15 5.54 9.79
C ALA A 99 12.33 4.36 10.27
N ILE A 100 12.90 3.16 10.23
CA ILE A 100 12.23 1.93 10.69
C ILE A 100 13.04 1.33 11.83
N THR A 101 12.36 0.98 12.92
CA THR A 101 12.94 0.30 14.08
C THR A 101 12.21 -1.01 14.33
N ILE A 102 12.95 -2.10 14.39
CA ILE A 102 12.44 -3.44 14.63
C ILE A 102 12.39 -3.69 16.14
N SER A 103 11.23 -4.10 16.64
CA SER A 103 11.02 -4.50 18.03
C SER A 103 11.08 -6.01 18.24
N GLN A 104 10.83 -6.79 17.18
CA GLN A 104 10.75 -8.24 17.25
C GLN A 104 11.21 -8.91 15.95
N LYS A 105 11.97 -9.99 16.09
CA LYS A 105 12.32 -10.94 15.04
C LYS A 105 11.61 -12.26 15.30
N ILE A 106 11.01 -12.82 14.26
CA ILE A 106 10.36 -14.14 14.31
C ILE A 106 10.99 -14.97 13.20
N GLU A 107 11.71 -16.03 13.58
CA GLU A 107 12.44 -16.90 12.66
C GLU A 107 11.82 -18.30 12.63
N THR A 108 11.55 -18.80 11.43
CA THR A 108 11.03 -20.15 11.21
C THR A 108 11.95 -20.89 10.26
N ASN A 109 12.47 -22.03 10.68
CA ASN A 109 13.29 -22.93 9.86
C ASN A 109 12.45 -24.17 9.50
N GLY A 110 12.07 -24.33 8.23
CA GLY A 110 11.18 -25.40 7.78
C GLY A 110 9.84 -25.41 8.53
N THR A 111 9.50 -26.56 9.12
CA THR A 111 8.25 -26.75 9.90
C THR A 111 8.44 -26.59 11.41
N ASN A 112 9.63 -26.15 11.86
CA ASN A 112 9.92 -25.99 13.27
C ASN A 112 9.09 -24.87 13.89
N THR A 113 8.92 -24.91 15.22
CA THR A 113 8.30 -23.82 15.98
C THR A 113 9.06 -22.51 15.75
N PRO A 114 8.37 -21.39 15.51
CA PRO A 114 9.02 -20.10 15.34
C PRO A 114 9.78 -19.67 16.60
N VAL A 115 11.00 -19.15 16.42
CA VAL A 115 11.80 -18.52 17.48
C VAL A 115 11.53 -17.02 17.46
N VAL A 116 11.20 -16.47 18.62
CA VAL A 116 10.87 -15.05 18.78
C VAL A 116 11.93 -14.36 19.63
N THR A 117 12.55 -13.32 19.08
CA THR A 117 13.63 -12.58 19.74
C THR A 117 13.30 -11.08 19.75
N PRO A 118 13.40 -10.39 20.90
CA PRO A 118 13.29 -8.94 20.94
C PRO A 118 14.44 -8.29 20.15
N SER A 119 14.19 -7.13 19.56
CA SER A 119 15.18 -6.39 18.78
C SER A 119 15.05 -4.90 19.02
N SER A 120 16.10 -4.16 18.70
CA SER A 120 16.11 -2.71 18.61
C SER A 120 16.83 -2.24 17.33
N GLU A 121 16.96 -3.14 16.35
CA GLU A 121 17.68 -2.88 15.12
C GLU A 121 16.95 -1.87 14.25
N LYS A 122 17.73 -1.07 13.52
CA LYS A 122 17.22 -0.19 12.48
C LYS A 122 17.40 -0.87 11.13
N VAL A 123 16.38 -0.78 10.28
CA VAL A 123 16.46 -1.28 8.90
C VAL A 123 16.32 -0.13 7.92
N PHE A 124 17.01 -0.25 6.77
CA PHE A 124 17.14 0.81 5.76
C PHE A 124 17.73 2.11 6.35
N GLU A 125 19.03 2.11 6.64
CA GLU A 125 19.68 3.27 7.26
C GLU A 125 19.71 4.47 6.31
N ASN A 126 19.48 5.68 6.87
CA ASN A 126 19.39 6.93 6.13
C ASN A 126 18.36 6.87 4.97
N ALA A 127 17.28 6.12 5.16
CA ALA A 127 16.34 5.88 4.08
C ALA A 127 15.56 7.13 3.68
N THR A 128 15.37 7.26 2.38
CA THR A 128 14.33 8.09 1.77
C THR A 128 13.40 7.22 0.95
N TYR A 129 12.16 7.65 0.79
CA TYR A 129 11.18 6.93 0.01
C TYR A 129 10.48 7.83 -1.01
N ASN A 130 10.02 7.22 -2.09
CA ASN A 130 9.10 7.81 -3.05
C ASN A 130 8.07 6.77 -3.46
N VAL A 131 6.79 7.17 -3.54
CA VAL A 131 5.73 6.33 -4.06
C VAL A 131 5.17 6.97 -5.32
N SER A 132 5.24 6.24 -6.44
CA SER A 132 4.74 6.68 -7.74
C SER A 132 4.34 5.46 -8.55
N ASP A 133 3.19 5.52 -9.23
CA ASP A 133 2.69 4.47 -10.12
C ASP A 133 2.75 3.07 -9.51
N HIS A 134 2.20 2.92 -8.29
CA HIS A 134 2.19 1.65 -7.53
C HIS A 134 3.59 1.07 -7.27
N THR A 135 4.61 1.91 -7.30
CA THR A 135 6.00 1.55 -7.04
C THR A 135 6.53 2.34 -5.86
N LEU A 136 6.94 1.63 -4.82
CA LEU A 136 7.72 2.17 -3.71
C LEU A 136 9.20 2.06 -4.08
N THR A 137 9.88 3.21 -4.15
CA THR A 137 11.34 3.27 -4.28
C THR A 137 11.94 3.68 -2.95
N LEU A 138 12.84 2.86 -2.40
CA LEU A 138 13.64 3.17 -1.22
C LEU A 138 15.09 3.45 -1.65
N ASN A 139 15.65 4.57 -1.22
CA ASN A 139 17.10 4.81 -1.29
C ASN A 139 17.65 4.79 0.14
N TYR A 140 18.69 4.01 0.42
CA TYR A 140 19.24 3.81 1.75
C TYR A 140 20.73 3.45 1.69
N THR A 141 21.39 3.42 2.84
CA THR A 141 22.81 3.04 2.95
C THR A 141 22.94 1.56 3.30
N THR A 142 23.77 0.82 2.56
CA THR A 142 24.24 -0.52 2.93
C THR A 142 25.70 -0.48 3.33
N TYR A 143 26.17 -1.50 4.06
CA TYR A 143 27.52 -1.59 4.58
C TYR A 143 28.19 -2.90 4.14
N PRO A 144 28.61 -3.02 2.86
CA PRO A 144 29.55 -4.06 2.49
C PRO A 144 30.89 -3.86 3.23
N ALA A 145 31.76 -4.86 3.19
CA ALA A 145 32.99 -4.90 3.99
C ALA A 145 33.94 -3.70 3.75
N ASP A 146 33.91 -3.10 2.57
CA ASP A 146 34.85 -2.03 2.19
C ASP A 146 34.41 -0.64 2.69
N ALA A 147 33.17 -0.24 2.42
CA ALA A 147 32.65 1.09 2.72
C ALA A 147 31.12 1.17 2.63
N PRO A 148 30.47 2.19 3.24
CA PRO A 148 29.05 2.45 3.04
C PRO A 148 28.71 2.73 1.57
N VAL A 149 27.62 2.11 1.06
CA VAL A 149 27.18 2.22 -0.34
C VAL A 149 25.72 2.68 -0.42
N ALA A 150 25.47 3.72 -1.23
CA ALA A 150 24.12 4.14 -1.56
C ALA A 150 23.42 3.04 -2.39
N THR A 151 22.30 2.56 -1.88
CA THR A 151 21.56 1.42 -2.42
C THR A 151 20.13 1.83 -2.72
N GLN A 152 19.58 1.33 -3.82
CA GLN A 152 18.18 1.50 -4.18
C GLN A 152 17.48 0.14 -4.19
N ALA A 153 16.25 0.11 -3.67
CA ALA A 153 15.35 -1.03 -3.81
C ALA A 153 13.98 -0.56 -4.30
N LYS A 154 13.36 -1.35 -5.17
CA LYS A 154 12.02 -1.08 -5.70
C LYS A 154 11.05 -2.19 -5.32
N PHE A 155 9.85 -1.79 -4.98
CA PHE A 155 8.78 -2.68 -4.60
C PHE A 155 7.49 -2.28 -5.32
N ARG A 156 6.73 -3.27 -5.79
CA ARG A 156 5.42 -3.10 -6.40
C ARG A 156 4.34 -3.23 -5.33
N LEU A 157 3.34 -2.37 -5.37
CA LEU A 157 2.16 -2.49 -4.51
C LEU A 157 1.48 -3.84 -4.80
N PHE A 158 1.25 -4.62 -3.75
CA PHE A 158 0.40 -5.80 -3.82
C PHE A 158 -1.05 -5.37 -3.75
N MET A 159 -1.80 -5.66 -4.81
CA MET A 159 -3.25 -5.45 -4.87
C MET A 159 -3.88 -6.84 -4.96
N LEU A 160 -4.88 -7.10 -4.10
CA LEU A 160 -5.79 -8.22 -4.32
C LEU A 160 -6.76 -7.77 -5.41
N ASP A 161 -6.68 -8.40 -6.58
CA ASP A 161 -7.62 -8.19 -7.68
C ASP A 161 -9.02 -8.71 -7.33
#